data_AF-I3TED9-F1
#
_entry.id   AF-I3TED9-F1
#
_cell.length_a   1.000
_cell.length_b   1.000
_cell.length_c   1.000
_cell.angle_alpha   90.00
_cell.angle_beta   90.00
_cell.angle_gamma   90.00
#
_symmetry.space_group_name_H-M   'P 1'
#
loop_
_entity.id
_entity.type
_entity.pdbx_description
1 polymer ?
#
loop_
_entity_poly.entity_id
_entity_poly.type
_entity_poly.pdbx_seq_one_letter_code
_entity_poly.pdbx_strand_id
1 'polypeptide(L)'
;MITLTWKYDELYSCPLTLLLDEFPVGRSRAYVVVQSLNYRVNILRRGGSYREVSNVPKLFDAELVLEACRAVSRGIDPKSISDPLVRVVATSFFYGGFGVFVDTAEGETIPLQLEMVSPHFYLYYERSRGDSLDLDTWVRVGAHLRSGFDSIVYDLCGRKMECRGGTYLVCGSRGCLVVSRQEFPGEDRPRIFVDNAPMRHVVKI
;
A
#
# COMPACT_ATOMS: atom_id res chain seq x y z
N MET A 1 39.01 15.70 -6.99
CA MET A 1 37.55 15.96 -7.03
C MET A 1 36.93 14.96 -8.00
N ILE A 2 35.99 14.14 -7.54
CA ILE A 2 35.22 13.25 -8.43
C ILE A 2 33.98 14.03 -8.83
N THR A 3 33.88 14.40 -10.10
CA THR A 3 32.67 14.96 -10.69
C THR A 3 31.70 13.81 -10.96
N LEU A 4 30.62 13.73 -10.18
CA LEU A 4 29.54 12.78 -10.42
C LEU A 4 28.63 13.34 -11.52
N THR A 5 28.62 12.71 -12.69
CA THR A 5 27.69 13.03 -13.77
C THR A 5 26.43 12.20 -13.64
N TRP A 6 25.28 12.84 -13.43
CA TRP A 6 23.99 12.16 -13.39
C TRP A 6 23.64 11.61 -14.77
N LYS A 7 23.20 10.35 -14.82
CA LYS A 7 22.81 9.69 -16.08
C LYS A 7 21.38 10.03 -16.51
N TYR A 8 20.53 10.40 -15.55
CA TYR A 8 19.09 10.62 -15.71
C TYR A 8 18.70 11.97 -15.10
N ASP A 9 17.64 12.59 -15.65
CA ASP A 9 17.13 13.90 -15.26
C ASP A 9 16.02 13.77 -14.18
N GLU A 10 15.30 12.64 -14.16
CA GLU A 10 14.19 12.41 -13.23
C GLU A 10 14.24 10.99 -12.64
N LEU A 11 13.85 10.89 -11.36
CA LEU A 11 13.60 9.63 -10.66
C LEU A 11 12.20 9.65 -10.03
N TYR A 12 11.33 8.78 -10.53
CA TYR A 12 10.07 8.45 -9.88
C TYR A 12 10.27 7.17 -9.08
N SER A 13 10.09 7.24 -7.77
CA SER A 13 10.26 6.11 -6.85
C SER A 13 8.93 5.79 -6.18
N CYS A 14 8.19 4.85 -6.77
CA CYS A 14 6.84 4.48 -6.36
C CYS A 14 6.90 3.31 -5.36
N PRO A 15 6.28 3.44 -4.18
CA PRO A 15 6.18 2.33 -3.21
C PRO A 15 5.37 1.17 -3.79
N LEU A 16 5.66 -0.04 -3.32
CA LEU A 16 4.77 -1.18 -3.54
C LEU A 16 3.48 -0.92 -2.73
N THR A 17 2.34 -0.84 -3.42
CA THR A 17 1.02 -0.82 -2.81
C THR A 17 0.55 -2.25 -2.56
N LEU A 18 0.45 -2.66 -1.31
CA LEU A 18 -0.14 -3.93 -0.92
C LEU A 18 -1.66 -3.78 -0.87
N LEU A 19 -2.38 -4.55 -1.68
CA LEU A 19 -3.83 -4.64 -1.63
C LEU A 19 -4.23 -5.70 -0.61
N LEU A 20 -5.01 -5.30 0.40
CA LEU A 20 -5.50 -6.19 1.45
C LEU A 20 -6.94 -6.64 1.18
N ASP A 21 -7.78 -5.73 0.69
CA ASP A 21 -9.19 -6.02 0.46
C ASP A 21 -9.81 -5.17 -0.64
N GLU A 22 -10.94 -5.64 -1.12
CA GLU A 22 -11.83 -4.99 -2.07
C GLU A 22 -13.27 -5.40 -1.75
N PHE A 23 -14.14 -4.42 -1.53
CA PHE A 23 -15.54 -4.69 -1.21
C PHE A 23 -16.48 -3.58 -1.71
N PRO A 24 -17.76 -3.91 -1.99
CA PRO A 24 -18.73 -2.90 -2.42
C PRO A 24 -19.11 -1.95 -1.26
N VAL A 25 -19.26 -0.67 -1.57
CA VAL A 25 -19.82 0.35 -0.66
C VAL A 25 -20.88 1.14 -1.42
N GLY A 26 -22.15 0.78 -1.23
CA GLY A 26 -23.24 1.32 -2.04
C GLY A 26 -23.07 0.97 -3.53
N ARG A 27 -22.99 1.97 -4.40
CA ARG A 27 -22.69 1.80 -5.84
C ARG A 27 -21.19 1.90 -6.17
N SER A 28 -20.38 2.20 -5.17
CA SER A 28 -18.94 2.42 -5.26
C SER A 28 -18.18 1.17 -4.81
N ARG A 29 -16.86 1.21 -4.93
CA ARG A 29 -15.98 0.13 -4.48
C ARG A 29 -14.89 0.66 -3.56
N ALA A 30 -14.73 0.01 -2.41
CA ALA A 30 -13.66 0.32 -1.47
C ALA A 30 -12.48 -0.63 -1.68
N TYR A 31 -11.29 -0.10 -1.46
CA TYR A 31 -10.02 -0.81 -1.54
C TYR A 31 -9.20 -0.48 -0.30
N VAL A 32 -8.61 -1.51 0.29
CA VAL A 32 -7.76 -1.37 1.48
C VAL A 32 -6.33 -1.62 1.10
N VAL A 33 -5.46 -0.67 1.42
CA VAL A 33 -4.08 -0.68 0.94
C VAL A 33 -3.08 -0.35 2.04
N VAL A 34 -1.86 -0.86 1.89
CA VAL A 34 -0.70 -0.50 2.71
C VAL A 34 0.50 -0.21 1.80
N GLN A 35 1.13 0.94 1.99
CA GLN A 35 2.33 1.31 1.23
C GLN A 35 3.58 0.70 1.85
N SER A 36 4.40 0.02 1.05
CA SER A 36 5.69 -0.53 1.47
C SER A 36 6.85 0.39 1.11
N LEU A 37 7.72 0.64 2.09
CA LEU A 37 8.93 1.43 1.96
C LEU A 37 10.09 0.62 1.36
N ASN A 38 10.20 -0.66 1.73
CA ASN A 38 11.33 -1.52 1.36
C ASN A 38 11.23 -2.12 -0.05
N TYR A 39 10.05 -2.10 -0.67
CA TYR A 39 9.84 -2.58 -2.03
C TYR A 39 9.29 -1.45 -2.91
N ARG A 40 9.92 -1.20 -4.04
CA ARG A 40 9.66 -0.04 -4.89
C ARG A 40 9.86 -0.35 -6.36
N VAL A 41 9.07 0.34 -7.18
CA VAL A 41 9.29 0.47 -8.62
C VAL A 41 9.89 1.85 -8.87
N ASN A 42 10.99 1.88 -9.63
CA ASN A 42 11.68 3.11 -9.97
C ASN A 42 11.66 3.31 -11.48
N ILE A 43 11.29 4.52 -11.91
CA ILE A 43 11.35 4.97 -13.29
C ILE A 43 12.39 6.09 -13.37
N LEU A 44 13.45 5.83 -14.13
CA LEU A 44 14.55 6.75 -14.39
C LEU A 44 14.34 7.33 -15.79
N ARG A 45 14.24 8.66 -15.93
CA ARG A 45 13.99 9.32 -17.22
C ARG A 45 15.13 10.24 -17.64
N ARG A 46 15.39 10.30 -18.94
CA ARG A 46 16.27 11.30 -19.58
C ARG A 46 15.74 11.63 -20.97
N GLY A 47 15.30 12.87 -21.17
CA GLY A 47 14.56 13.24 -22.39
C GLY A 47 13.39 12.27 -22.69
N GLY A 48 13.40 11.65 -23.88
CA GLY A 48 12.41 10.66 -24.29
C GLY A 48 12.67 9.21 -23.87
N SER A 49 13.83 8.92 -23.25
CA SER A 49 14.18 7.56 -22.81
C SER A 49 13.80 7.32 -21.35
N TYR A 50 13.35 6.11 -21.04
CA TYR A 50 13.09 5.66 -19.67
C TYR A 50 13.71 4.29 -19.39
N ARG A 51 14.06 4.06 -18.12
CA ARG A 51 14.49 2.76 -17.60
C ARG A 51 13.69 2.45 -16.35
N GLU A 52 13.23 1.21 -16.27
CA GLU A 52 12.52 0.68 -15.11
C GLU A 52 13.45 -0.21 -14.29
N VAL A 53 13.39 -0.03 -12.97
CA VAL A 53 14.12 -0.84 -12.00
C VAL A 53 13.18 -1.14 -10.85
N SER A 54 12.97 -2.42 -10.56
CA SER A 54 12.13 -2.87 -9.46
C SER A 54 12.91 -3.79 -8.54
N ASN A 55 12.77 -3.61 -7.24
CA ASN A 55 13.23 -4.58 -6.24
C ASN A 55 12.05 -5.35 -5.61
N VAL A 56 10.85 -5.26 -6.19
CA VAL A 56 9.65 -5.96 -5.71
C VAL A 56 9.81 -7.47 -5.99
N PRO A 57 9.74 -8.33 -4.96
CA PRO A 57 9.78 -9.78 -5.15
C PRO A 57 8.63 -10.31 -6.01
N LYS A 58 8.86 -11.38 -6.78
CA LYS A 58 7.86 -12.00 -7.68
C LYS A 58 6.58 -12.49 -6.98
N LEU A 59 6.64 -12.72 -5.67
CA LEU A 59 5.48 -13.12 -4.88
C LEU A 59 4.45 -11.99 -4.76
N PHE A 60 4.84 -10.73 -5.00
CA PHE A 60 3.93 -9.60 -5.06
C PHE A 60 3.50 -9.32 -6.50
N ASP A 61 2.35 -8.67 -6.65
CA ASP A 61 1.90 -8.17 -7.95
C ASP A 61 2.55 -6.81 -8.25
N ALA A 62 3.74 -6.86 -8.84
CA ALA A 62 4.49 -5.66 -9.20
C ALA A 62 3.95 -4.96 -10.46
N GLU A 63 3.14 -5.65 -11.28
CA GLU A 63 2.70 -5.13 -12.58
C GLU A 63 1.74 -3.96 -12.39
N LEU A 64 0.78 -4.10 -11.47
CA LEU A 64 -0.16 -3.05 -11.12
C LEU A 64 0.54 -1.77 -10.62
N VAL A 65 1.54 -1.94 -9.75
CA VAL A 65 2.35 -0.81 -9.23
C VAL A 65 3.17 -0.17 -10.34
N LEU A 66 3.75 -0.98 -11.23
CA LEU A 66 4.51 -0.48 -12.37
C LEU A 66 3.62 0.31 -13.34
N GLU A 67 2.41 -0.16 -13.62
CA GLU A 67 1.45 0.54 -14.48
C GLU A 67 1.05 1.89 -13.88
N ALA A 68 0.67 1.91 -12.59
CA ALA A 68 0.37 3.14 -11.87
C ALA A 68 1.57 4.11 -11.86
N CYS A 69 2.77 3.60 -11.60
CA CYS A 69 3.99 4.40 -11.57
C CYS A 69 4.31 4.99 -12.96
N ARG A 70 4.11 4.21 -14.03
CA ARG A 70 4.25 4.69 -15.41
C ARG A 70 3.26 5.82 -15.72
N ALA A 71 2.00 5.66 -15.34
CA ALA A 71 0.99 6.69 -15.55
C ALA A 71 1.40 8.01 -14.87
N VAL A 72 1.72 7.96 -13.59
CA VAL A 72 2.18 9.13 -12.82
C VAL A 72 3.47 9.72 -13.41
N SER A 73 4.44 8.89 -13.81
CA SER A 73 5.69 9.36 -14.41
C SER A 73 5.50 10.09 -15.74
N ARG A 74 4.40 9.84 -16.45
CA ARG A 74 4.01 10.51 -17.70
C ARG A 74 3.19 11.78 -17.45
N GLY A 75 2.95 12.14 -16.20
CA GLY A 75 2.11 13.29 -15.83
C GLY A 75 0.61 13.04 -16.02
N ILE A 76 0.18 11.78 -16.11
CA ILE A 76 -1.24 11.44 -16.15
C ILE A 76 -1.81 11.68 -14.75
N ASP A 77 -2.84 12.53 -14.66
CA ASP A 77 -3.59 12.72 -13.42
C ASP A 77 -4.23 11.38 -13.02
N PRO A 78 -4.00 10.86 -11.79
CA PRO A 78 -4.63 9.64 -11.32
C PRO A 78 -6.13 9.59 -11.60
N LYS A 79 -6.86 10.71 -11.45
CA LYS A 79 -8.32 10.77 -11.72
C LYS A 79 -8.70 10.38 -13.14
N SER A 80 -7.79 10.53 -14.10
CA SER A 80 -8.01 10.21 -15.52
C SER A 80 -7.71 8.75 -15.89
N ILE A 81 -7.18 7.95 -14.96
CA ILE A 81 -6.86 6.54 -15.19
C ILE A 81 -8.15 5.72 -15.27
N SER A 82 -8.40 5.03 -16.38
CA SER A 82 -9.65 4.29 -16.59
C SER A 82 -9.80 3.05 -15.71
N ASP A 83 -8.71 2.33 -15.47
CA ASP A 83 -8.72 1.15 -14.59
C ASP A 83 -8.85 1.59 -13.12
N PRO A 84 -9.92 1.20 -12.40
CA PRO A 84 -10.14 1.59 -11.01
C PRO A 84 -9.00 1.18 -10.06
N LEU A 85 -8.42 -0.01 -10.28
CA LEU A 85 -7.41 -0.54 -9.39
C LEU A 85 -6.08 0.19 -9.60
N VAL A 86 -5.70 0.44 -10.86
CA VAL A 86 -4.53 1.27 -11.20
C VAL A 86 -4.72 2.69 -10.66
N ARG A 87 -5.93 3.25 -10.78
CA ARG A 87 -6.28 4.58 -10.23
C ARG A 87 -6.09 4.64 -8.72
N VAL A 88 -6.58 3.65 -7.99
CA VAL A 88 -6.42 3.54 -6.53
C VAL A 88 -4.95 3.44 -6.14
N VAL A 89 -4.19 2.58 -6.82
CA VAL A 89 -2.75 2.43 -6.57
C VAL A 89 -2.01 3.75 -6.84
N ALA A 90 -2.25 4.39 -7.99
CA ALA A 90 -1.65 5.68 -8.32
C ALA A 90 -2.00 6.77 -7.31
N THR A 91 -3.27 6.83 -6.88
CA THR A 91 -3.76 7.79 -5.88
C THR A 91 -3.13 7.54 -4.51
N SER A 92 -3.00 6.27 -4.11
CA SER A 92 -2.46 5.88 -2.81
C SER A 92 -0.99 6.27 -2.61
N PHE A 93 -0.23 6.41 -3.70
CA PHE A 93 1.15 6.88 -3.63
C PHE A 93 1.27 8.25 -2.96
N PHE A 94 0.26 9.11 -3.05
CA PHE A 94 0.26 10.47 -2.51
C PHE A 94 -0.07 10.58 -1.01
N TYR A 95 -0.33 9.47 -0.32
CA TYR A 95 -0.77 9.51 1.08
C TYR A 95 0.09 8.67 2.03
N GLY A 96 0.69 7.57 1.57
CA GLY A 96 1.47 6.68 2.44
C GLY A 96 0.61 5.93 3.46
N GLY A 97 1.25 5.10 4.28
CA GLY A 97 0.65 4.43 5.43
C GLY A 97 -0.33 3.31 5.06
N PHE A 98 -1.31 3.12 5.95
CA PHE A 98 -2.50 2.32 5.73
C PHE A 98 -3.62 3.23 5.21
N GLY A 99 -4.39 2.79 4.22
CA GLY A 99 -5.50 3.57 3.70
C GLY A 99 -6.67 2.75 3.23
N VAL A 100 -7.86 3.32 3.40
CA VAL A 100 -9.11 2.87 2.76
C VAL A 100 -9.48 3.90 1.71
N PHE A 101 -9.51 3.47 0.46
CA PHE A 101 -9.85 4.30 -0.70
C PHE A 101 -11.18 3.86 -1.28
N VAL A 102 -12.00 4.80 -1.72
CA VAL A 102 -13.27 4.52 -2.41
C VAL A 102 -13.16 5.03 -3.83
N ASP A 103 -13.28 4.12 -4.80
CA ASP A 103 -13.53 4.46 -6.20
C ASP A 103 -15.03 4.59 -6.40
N THR A 104 -15.47 5.81 -6.72
CA THR A 104 -16.87 6.19 -6.78
C THR A 104 -17.49 5.83 -8.13
N ALA A 105 -18.80 5.65 -8.17
CA ALA A 105 -19.53 5.40 -9.41
C ALA A 105 -19.41 6.56 -10.42
N GLU A 106 -19.07 7.76 -9.94
CA GLU A 106 -18.81 8.96 -10.73
C GLU A 106 -17.39 9.01 -11.30
N GLY A 107 -16.54 8.01 -11.01
CA GLY A 107 -15.18 7.91 -11.55
C GLY A 107 -14.11 8.64 -10.74
N GLU A 108 -14.38 9.01 -9.48
CA GLU A 108 -13.37 9.60 -8.60
C GLU A 108 -12.83 8.57 -7.60
N THR A 109 -11.53 8.60 -7.31
CA THR A 109 -10.99 7.87 -6.16
C THR A 109 -10.73 8.83 -5.02
N ILE A 110 -11.35 8.58 -3.86
CA ILE A 110 -11.22 9.40 -2.65
C ILE A 110 -10.63 8.58 -1.50
N PRO A 111 -9.71 9.15 -0.70
CA PRO A 111 -9.32 8.53 0.56
C PRO A 111 -10.46 8.67 1.58
N LEU A 112 -10.96 7.55 2.08
CA LEU A 112 -11.95 7.52 3.17
C LEU A 112 -11.26 7.51 4.54
N GLN A 113 -10.12 6.83 4.63
CA GLN A 113 -9.29 6.78 5.83
C GLN A 113 -7.82 6.73 5.42
N LEU A 114 -6.98 7.46 6.15
CA LEU A 114 -5.52 7.45 6.01
C LEU A 114 -4.91 7.41 7.40
N GLU A 115 -4.06 6.42 7.64
CA GLU A 115 -3.45 6.19 8.94
C GLU A 115 -1.95 5.98 8.78
N MET A 116 -1.18 6.79 9.52
CA MET A 116 0.24 6.47 9.74
C MET A 116 0.32 5.24 10.63
N VAL A 117 1.07 4.24 10.21
CA VAL A 117 1.24 3.00 10.98
C VAL A 117 2.32 3.19 12.03
N SER A 118 2.03 2.84 13.27
CA SER A 118 2.96 2.97 14.38
C SER A 118 4.27 2.20 14.12
N PRO A 119 5.45 2.80 14.39
CA PRO A 119 6.74 2.15 14.18
C PRO A 119 6.98 0.99 15.18
N HIS A 120 6.10 0.82 16.17
CA HIS A 120 6.18 -0.27 17.15
C HIS A 120 5.66 -1.61 16.61
N PHE A 121 5.05 -1.61 15.42
CA PHE A 121 4.56 -2.83 14.79
C PHE A 121 5.56 -3.40 13.78
N TYR A 122 5.71 -4.71 13.83
CA TYR A 122 6.27 -5.55 12.79
C TYR A 122 5.13 -6.04 11.93
N LEU A 123 5.26 -5.83 10.62
CA LEU A 123 4.21 -6.13 9.66
C LEU A 123 4.71 -7.15 8.66
N TYR A 124 3.88 -8.13 8.37
CA TYR A 124 4.15 -9.15 7.37
C TYR A 124 2.94 -9.28 6.45
N TYR A 125 3.20 -9.58 5.19
CA TYR A 125 2.17 -9.75 4.19
C TYR A 125 2.05 -11.22 3.78
N GLU A 126 0.82 -11.67 3.61
CA GLU A 126 0.52 -12.96 3.01
C GLU A 126 -0.54 -12.78 1.92
N ARG A 127 -0.36 -13.43 0.76
CA ARG A 127 -1.42 -13.47 -0.25
C ARG A 127 -2.58 -14.27 0.31
N SER A 128 -3.78 -13.73 0.22
CA SER A 128 -4.99 -14.40 0.69
C SER A 128 -6.10 -14.29 -0.34
N ARG A 129 -7.04 -15.22 -0.23
CA ARG A 129 -8.33 -15.23 -0.92
C ARG A 129 -9.45 -15.46 0.09
N GLY A 130 -9.29 -14.87 1.28
CA GLY A 130 -10.32 -14.88 2.31
C GLY A 130 -11.57 -14.10 1.88
N ASP A 131 -12.55 -14.05 2.75
CA ASP A 131 -13.72 -13.19 2.54
C ASP A 131 -13.35 -11.73 2.82
N SER A 132 -13.99 -10.80 2.12
CA SER A 132 -13.83 -9.38 2.42
C SER A 132 -14.38 -9.04 3.80
N LEU A 133 -13.70 -8.16 4.51
CA LEU A 133 -14.18 -7.59 5.77
C LEU A 133 -15.02 -6.34 5.50
N ASP A 134 -15.86 -5.98 6.46
CA ASP A 134 -16.66 -4.76 6.38
C ASP A 134 -15.81 -3.50 6.66
N LEU A 135 -16.35 -2.35 6.25
CA LEU A 135 -15.69 -1.06 6.42
C LEU A 135 -15.38 -0.76 7.90
N ASP A 136 -16.28 -1.08 8.83
CA ASP A 136 -16.07 -0.86 10.26
C ASP A 136 -14.82 -1.60 10.75
N THR A 137 -14.68 -2.87 10.36
CA THR A 137 -13.51 -3.68 10.68
C THR A 137 -12.23 -3.03 10.19
N TRP A 138 -12.18 -2.57 8.93
CA TRP A 138 -10.99 -1.92 8.39
C TRP A 138 -10.68 -0.56 9.03
N VAL A 139 -11.71 0.21 9.37
CA VAL A 139 -11.56 1.48 10.11
C VAL A 139 -10.91 1.26 11.46
N ARG A 140 -11.38 0.26 12.19
CA ARG A 140 -10.85 -0.13 13.49
C ARG A 140 -9.42 -0.67 13.40
N VAL A 141 -9.12 -1.46 12.38
CA VAL A 141 -7.76 -1.93 12.10
C VAL A 141 -6.82 -0.76 11.82
N GLY A 142 -7.21 0.20 10.98
CA GLY A 142 -6.42 1.40 10.73
C GLY A 142 -6.16 2.20 12.02
N ALA A 143 -7.19 2.40 12.85
CA ALA A 143 -7.05 3.09 14.12
C ALA A 143 -6.13 2.34 15.11
N HIS A 144 -6.18 1.02 15.13
CA HIS A 144 -5.25 0.18 15.89
C HIS A 144 -3.82 0.30 15.38
N LEU A 145 -3.60 0.23 14.05
CA LEU A 145 -2.29 0.39 13.44
C LEU A 145 -1.66 1.75 13.76
N ARG A 146 -2.45 2.83 13.82
CA ARG A 146 -1.96 4.15 14.22
C ARG A 146 -1.66 4.25 15.72
N SER A 147 -2.61 3.87 16.56
CA SER A 147 -2.56 4.14 18.00
C SER A 147 -1.74 3.11 18.80
N GLY A 148 -1.67 1.87 18.31
CA GLY A 148 -1.18 0.74 19.08
C GLY A 148 -2.11 0.30 20.20
N PHE A 149 -3.40 0.70 20.18
CA PHE A 149 -4.36 0.33 21.21
C PHE A 149 -5.12 -0.95 20.82
N ASP A 150 -4.83 -2.03 21.54
CA ASP A 150 -5.43 -3.35 21.29
C ASP A 150 -6.94 -3.36 21.62
N SER A 151 -7.39 -2.48 22.52
CA SER A 151 -8.80 -2.34 22.90
C SER A 151 -9.72 -1.98 21.73
N ILE A 152 -9.18 -1.39 20.65
CA ILE A 152 -9.93 -1.02 19.45
C ILE A 152 -10.33 -2.24 18.63
N VAL A 153 -9.58 -3.34 18.70
CA VAL A 153 -9.76 -4.53 17.86
C VAL A 153 -10.01 -5.82 18.66
N TYR A 154 -9.98 -5.74 19.99
CA TYR A 154 -10.04 -6.92 20.86
C TYR A 154 -11.29 -7.80 20.67
N ASP A 155 -12.46 -7.21 20.47
CA ASP A 155 -13.74 -7.89 20.22
C ASP A 155 -13.87 -8.44 18.79
N LEU A 156 -12.96 -8.09 17.87
CA LEU A 156 -12.89 -8.65 16.52
C LEU A 156 -12.16 -10.00 16.50
N CYS A 157 -11.36 -10.28 17.53
CA CYS A 157 -10.61 -11.53 17.69
C CYS A 157 -11.53 -12.76 17.69
N GLY A 158 -11.23 -13.73 16.84
CA GLY A 158 -11.99 -14.97 16.67
C GLY A 158 -13.29 -14.82 15.85
N ARG A 159 -13.64 -13.59 15.43
CA ARG A 159 -14.82 -13.31 14.59
C ARG A 159 -14.44 -12.85 13.19
N LYS A 160 -13.52 -11.90 13.12
CA LYS A 160 -13.10 -11.20 11.89
C LYS A 160 -11.59 -11.21 11.68
N MET A 161 -10.84 -11.52 12.74
CA MET A 161 -9.38 -11.63 12.71
C MET A 161 -8.91 -12.70 13.68
N GLU A 162 -7.75 -13.29 13.41
CA GLU A 162 -7.11 -14.20 14.35
C GLU A 162 -6.20 -13.41 15.29
N CYS A 163 -6.22 -13.75 16.57
CA CYS A 163 -5.42 -13.08 17.58
C CYS A 163 -4.71 -14.11 18.45
N ARG A 164 -3.38 -14.04 18.51
CA ARG A 164 -2.58 -14.95 19.35
C ARG A 164 -1.38 -14.22 19.92
N GLY A 165 -1.31 -14.11 21.24
CA GLY A 165 -0.14 -13.58 21.95
C GLY A 165 0.28 -12.16 21.50
N GLY A 166 -0.68 -11.26 21.26
CA GLY A 166 -0.40 -9.90 20.77
C GLY A 166 -0.04 -9.81 19.29
N THR A 167 -0.24 -10.89 18.53
CA THR A 167 -0.19 -10.93 17.07
C THR A 167 -1.61 -10.98 16.52
N TYR A 168 -1.87 -10.16 15.50
CA TYR A 168 -3.15 -10.05 14.83
C TYR A 168 -2.97 -10.42 13.36
N LEU A 169 -3.76 -11.37 12.86
CA LEU A 169 -3.85 -11.68 11.44
C LEU A 169 -5.19 -11.17 10.93
N VAL A 170 -5.14 -10.16 10.06
CA VAL A 170 -6.30 -9.53 9.45
C VAL A 170 -6.30 -9.83 7.96
N CYS A 171 -7.29 -10.58 7.49
CA CYS A 171 -7.36 -11.06 6.12
C CYS A 171 -8.56 -10.45 5.39
N GLY A 172 -8.29 -9.82 4.25
CA GLY A 172 -9.32 -9.48 3.27
C GLY A 172 -9.27 -10.38 2.05
N SER A 173 -10.03 -10.01 1.04
CA SER A 173 -10.17 -10.75 -0.22
C SER A 173 -8.93 -10.74 -1.12
N ARG A 174 -8.01 -9.79 -0.90
CA ARG A 174 -6.80 -9.60 -1.74
C ARG A 174 -5.50 -9.96 -1.00
N GLY A 175 -5.50 -9.94 0.33
CA GLY A 175 -4.31 -10.19 1.14
C GLY A 175 -4.57 -10.20 2.63
N CYS A 176 -3.63 -10.74 3.39
CA CYS A 176 -3.61 -10.64 4.83
C CYS A 176 -2.45 -9.77 5.31
N LEU A 177 -2.70 -9.06 6.41
CA LEU A 177 -1.71 -8.36 7.17
C LEU A 177 -1.53 -9.05 8.52
N VAL A 178 -0.31 -9.49 8.80
CA VAL A 178 0.11 -9.92 10.14
C VAL A 178 0.69 -8.71 10.85
N VAL A 179 0.13 -8.36 11.99
CA VAL A 179 0.54 -7.23 12.84
C VAL A 179 1.05 -7.80 14.16
N SER A 180 2.30 -7.48 14.52
CA SER A 180 2.92 -7.97 15.75
C SER A 180 3.72 -6.88 16.45
N ARG A 181 3.81 -6.95 17.78
CA ARG A 181 4.73 -6.12 18.57
C ARG A 181 6.14 -6.70 18.66
N GLN A 182 6.31 -7.94 18.20
CA GLN A 182 7.59 -8.66 18.25
C GLN A 182 7.99 -9.05 16.83
N GLU A 183 9.30 -9.03 16.59
CA GLU A 183 9.84 -9.55 15.35
C GLU A 183 9.77 -11.07 15.35
N PHE A 184 9.26 -11.63 14.25
CA PHE A 184 9.36 -13.06 13.95
C PHE A 184 10.45 -13.26 12.90
N PRO A 185 11.70 -13.58 13.31
CA PRO A 185 12.74 -13.93 12.37
C PRO A 185 12.40 -15.26 11.70
N GLY A 186 12.46 -15.31 10.37
CA GLY A 186 12.37 -16.56 9.60
C GLY A 186 10.97 -17.08 9.28
N GLU A 187 9.91 -16.27 9.38
CA GLU A 187 8.65 -16.63 8.72
C GLU A 187 8.82 -16.60 7.19
N ASP A 188 8.18 -17.53 6.48
CA ASP A 188 8.08 -17.56 5.00
C ASP A 188 7.29 -16.34 4.43
N ARG A 189 6.93 -15.40 5.30
CA ARG A 189 6.19 -14.18 4.97
C ARG A 189 7.15 -12.99 4.84
N PRO A 190 7.08 -12.22 3.74
CA PRO A 190 7.89 -11.02 3.58
C PRO A 190 7.53 -9.97 4.63
N ARG A 191 8.55 -9.50 5.35
CA ARG A 191 8.43 -8.32 6.22
C ARG A 191 8.17 -7.07 5.38
N ILE A 192 7.21 -6.27 5.84
CA ILE A 192 6.81 -5.00 5.26
C ILE A 192 7.25 -3.88 6.20
N PHE A 193 8.08 -2.99 5.68
CA PHE A 193 8.31 -1.70 6.31
C PHE A 193 7.31 -0.73 5.70
N VAL A 194 6.43 -0.14 6.50
CA VAL A 194 5.39 0.76 5.96
C VAL A 194 6.01 2.09 5.57
N ASP A 195 5.66 2.57 4.37
CA ASP A 195 5.98 3.92 3.95
C ASP A 195 4.93 4.89 4.48
N ASN A 196 5.13 5.39 5.70
CA ASN A 196 4.27 6.44 6.27
C ASN A 196 4.44 7.81 5.61
N ALA A 197 5.33 7.95 4.64
CA ALA A 197 5.53 9.19 3.91
C ALA A 197 4.79 9.12 2.56
N PRO A 198 4.00 10.15 2.20
CA PRO A 198 3.48 10.26 0.84
C PRO A 198 4.63 10.42 -0.17
N MET A 199 4.33 10.17 -1.45
CA MET A 199 5.33 9.99 -2.50
C MET A 199 6.46 11.03 -2.48
N ARG A 200 7.70 10.52 -2.52
CA ARG A 200 8.90 11.32 -2.74
C ARG A 200 9.20 11.32 -4.24
N HIS A 201 8.62 12.26 -4.98
CA HIS A 201 9.18 12.61 -6.28
C HIS A 201 10.53 13.27 -6.04
N VAL A 202 11.62 12.53 -6.25
CA VAL A 202 12.94 13.15 -6.27
C VAL A 202 13.17 13.62 -7.70
N VAL A 203 12.61 14.80 -8.01
CA VAL A 203 13.10 15.59 -9.14
C VAL A 203 14.41 16.20 -8.67
N LYS A 204 15.54 15.72 -9.19
CA LYS A 204 16.82 16.38 -8.96
C LYS A 204 17.28 17.01 -10.27
N ILE A 205 17.22 18.35 -10.28
CA ILE A 205 17.90 19.26 -11.20
C ILE A 205 19.42 19.04 -11.11
#